data_AF-A0A915MH03-F1
#
_entry.id   AF-A0A915MH03-F1
#
_cell.length_a   1.000
_cell.length_b   1.000
_cell.length_c   1.000
_cell.angle_alpha   90.00
_cell.angle_beta   90.00
_cell.angle_gamma   90.00
#
_symmetry.space_group_name_H-M   'P 1'
#
loop_
_entity.id
_entity.type
_entity.pdbx_description
1 polymer ?
#
loop_
_entity_poly.entity_id
_entity_poly.type
_entity_poly.pdbx_seq_one_letter_code
_entity_poly.pdbx_strand_id
1 'polypeptide(L)'
;FALNDLNLIEGQIAVIINSNVYGPFDNDENFGFDDFALAERLAERKGVKKVAEMVKGWKKNGNKVKNLSDTFLQIISFVENFAIQKRRHSIDVGMEFESVLNLLAKDDDRPIFQIVAIVNPISRVAQKLIPILQILLKVLNVDLTLALNPKSKITELPLKRYYRYVLLDTPVFNQDGQLLPNVALFEGLPHKQLLTLNLDVPEAWMVQPIWSDHDLDNIRLALVQKEVIARFQLRHILLEGHCFDEQNGSPPRGLQFVLGTRANIAMFDTIVMANLGYFQLKAGPGAWILRLREGRSKEIYEIKGSVGAEKTKFENIANGELEELHVLVESFTGKTIRMRVAKRKGMEKRNLLSEESDKGSNAGEQSERDEEDDDEGSIWSNFAPKKVVENLSNKLLGGE
;
A
#
# COMPACT_ATOMS: atom_id res chain seq x y z
N PHE A 1 24.50 17.68 -2.33
CA PHE A 1 24.71 16.27 -2.71
C PHE A 1 24.88 15.37 -1.50
N ALA A 2 26.02 15.34 -0.80
CA ALA A 2 26.24 14.42 0.33
C ALA A 2 25.14 14.48 1.41
N LEU A 3 24.80 15.68 1.89
CA LEU A 3 23.74 15.84 2.91
C LEU A 3 22.32 15.67 2.36
N ASN A 4 22.02 16.30 1.21
CA ASN A 4 20.64 16.41 0.71
C ASN A 4 20.16 15.17 -0.06
N ASP A 5 21.07 14.46 -0.73
CA ASP A 5 20.73 13.37 -1.65
C ASP A 5 21.21 12.01 -1.12
N LEU A 6 22.30 11.98 -0.35
CA LEU A 6 22.84 10.74 0.25
C LEU A 6 22.58 10.63 1.76
N ASN A 7 22.02 11.66 2.40
CA ASN A 7 21.82 11.74 3.86
C ASN A 7 23.11 11.53 4.68
N LEU A 8 24.27 11.96 4.17
CA LEU A 8 25.58 11.85 4.84
C LEU A 8 26.02 13.21 5.41
N ILE A 9 26.51 13.22 6.66
CA ILE A 9 27.17 14.38 7.28
C ILE A 9 28.70 14.28 7.15
N GLU A 10 29.39 15.40 7.42
CA GLU A 10 30.85 15.46 7.35
C GLU A 10 31.51 14.42 8.30
N GLY A 11 32.53 13.72 7.80
CA GLY A 11 33.24 12.69 8.55
C GLY A 11 32.62 11.29 8.51
N GLN A 12 31.39 11.13 7.98
CA GLN A 12 30.78 9.81 7.80
C GLN A 12 31.31 9.09 6.56
N ILE A 13 31.52 7.78 6.71
CA ILE A 13 31.97 6.89 5.63
C ILE A 13 30.77 6.06 5.17
N ALA A 14 30.59 5.95 3.87
CA ALA A 14 29.60 5.10 3.23
C ALA A 14 30.15 4.56 1.90
N VAL A 15 29.64 3.42 1.47
CA VAL A 15 30.00 2.77 0.21
C VAL A 15 28.79 2.79 -0.71
N ILE A 16 28.99 3.16 -1.98
CA ILE A 16 27.91 3.25 -2.98
C ILE A 16 28.11 2.15 -4.02
N ILE A 17 27.10 1.28 -4.18
CA ILE A 17 27.12 0.17 -5.13
C ILE A 17 25.82 0.20 -5.93
N ASN A 18 25.90 0.34 -7.26
CA ASN A 18 24.76 0.47 -8.19
C ASN A 18 23.74 1.58 -7.80
N SER A 19 24.24 2.65 -7.14
CA SER A 19 23.47 3.76 -6.55
C SER A 19 22.69 3.45 -5.26
N ASN A 20 22.88 2.27 -4.67
CA ASN A 20 22.48 2.03 -3.29
C ASN A 20 23.60 2.52 -2.36
N VAL A 21 23.22 3.32 -1.36
CA VAL A 21 24.13 3.81 -0.32
C VAL A 21 24.12 2.82 0.84
N TYR A 22 25.29 2.27 1.18
CA TYR A 22 25.51 1.44 2.36
C TYR A 22 26.28 2.26 3.38
N GLY A 23 25.66 2.50 4.54
CA GLY A 23 26.17 3.38 5.58
C GLY A 23 25.10 4.38 6.05
N PRO A 24 25.48 5.39 6.85
CA PRO A 24 26.84 5.63 7.34
C PRO A 24 27.33 4.51 8.28
N PHE A 25 28.59 4.12 8.16
CA PHE A 25 29.22 3.12 9.03
C PHE A 25 29.67 3.76 10.34
N ASP A 26 29.49 3.05 11.44
CA ASP A 26 30.05 3.43 12.73
C ASP A 26 31.59 3.25 12.71
N ASN A 27 32.30 3.90 13.65
CA ASN A 27 33.78 3.86 13.70
C ASN A 27 34.36 2.44 13.84
N ASP A 28 33.56 1.50 14.37
CA ASP A 28 33.94 0.10 14.57
C ASP A 28 33.47 -0.82 13.41
N GLU A 29 32.69 -0.30 12.46
CA GLU A 29 32.21 -1.05 11.29
C GLU A 29 33.14 -0.86 10.10
N ASN A 30 33.81 -1.94 9.70
CA ASN A 30 34.65 -1.96 8.51
C ASN A 30 33.96 -2.71 7.37
N PHE A 31 33.78 -2.03 6.23
CA PHE A 31 33.31 -2.65 5.00
C PHE A 31 34.52 -3.25 4.25
N GLY A 32 34.73 -4.56 4.41
CA GLY A 32 35.91 -5.28 3.94
C GLY A 32 35.77 -5.91 2.56
N PHE A 33 36.78 -6.68 2.17
CA PHE A 33 36.79 -7.41 0.88
C PHE A 33 35.61 -8.38 0.74
N ASP A 34 35.30 -9.12 1.81
CA ASP A 34 34.21 -10.11 1.81
C ASP A 34 32.84 -9.44 1.61
N ASP A 35 32.67 -8.21 2.12
CA ASP A 35 31.45 -7.43 1.94
C ASP A 35 31.31 -6.94 0.49
N PHE A 36 32.40 -6.53 -0.16
CA PHE A 36 32.40 -6.22 -1.59
C PHE A 36 32.06 -7.45 -2.43
N ALA A 37 32.63 -8.62 -2.09
CA ALA A 37 32.33 -9.88 -2.78
C ALA A 37 30.87 -10.31 -2.58
N LEU A 38 30.31 -10.10 -1.39
CA LEU A 38 28.90 -10.33 -1.12
C LEU A 38 28.00 -9.36 -1.89
N ALA A 39 28.35 -8.07 -1.92
CA ALA A 39 27.60 -7.05 -2.65
C ALA A 39 27.56 -7.35 -4.16
N GLU A 40 28.67 -7.81 -4.74
CA GLU A 40 28.71 -8.29 -6.12
C GLU A 40 27.73 -9.47 -6.33
N ARG A 41 27.77 -10.49 -5.47
CA ARG A 41 26.82 -11.63 -5.55
C ARG A 41 25.36 -11.20 -5.41
N LEU A 42 25.06 -10.22 -4.54
CA LEU A 42 23.71 -9.66 -4.39
C LEU A 42 23.28 -8.91 -5.65
N ALA A 43 24.17 -8.11 -6.23
CA ALA A 43 23.94 -7.42 -7.49
C ALA A 43 23.67 -8.40 -8.65
N GLU A 44 24.43 -9.50 -8.71
CA GLU A 44 24.17 -10.58 -9.68
C GLU A 44 22.77 -11.19 -9.50
N ARG A 45 22.36 -11.49 -8.26
CA ARG A 45 21.01 -12.00 -7.96
C ARG A 45 19.91 -11.01 -8.36
N LYS A 46 20.18 -9.71 -8.26
CA LYS A 46 19.27 -8.63 -8.71
C LYS A 46 19.19 -8.49 -10.24
N GLY A 47 19.98 -9.25 -11.00
CA GLY A 47 19.86 -9.31 -12.45
C GLY A 47 20.77 -8.36 -13.23
N VAL A 48 21.83 -7.84 -12.59
CA VAL A 48 22.87 -7.00 -13.25
C VAL A 48 23.39 -7.63 -14.54
N LYS A 49 23.66 -8.94 -14.55
CA LYS A 49 24.13 -9.68 -15.74
C LYS A 49 23.15 -9.55 -16.91
N LYS A 50 21.85 -9.69 -16.65
CA LYS A 50 20.79 -9.59 -17.66
C LYS A 50 20.71 -8.19 -18.25
N VAL A 51 20.81 -7.15 -17.42
CA VAL A 51 20.86 -5.75 -17.88
C VAL A 51 22.10 -5.51 -18.75
N ALA A 52 23.26 -6.03 -18.33
CA ALA A 52 24.51 -5.87 -19.07
C ALA A 52 24.43 -6.51 -20.46
N GLU A 53 23.81 -7.69 -20.57
CA GLU A 53 23.57 -8.36 -21.86
C GLU A 53 22.63 -7.55 -22.77
N MET A 54 21.54 -7.00 -22.24
CA MET A 54 20.62 -6.16 -23.01
C MET A 54 21.30 -4.89 -23.55
N VAL A 55 22.06 -4.18 -22.70
CA VAL A 55 22.77 -2.95 -23.09
C VAL A 55 23.84 -3.26 -24.14
N LYS A 56 24.55 -4.39 -24.03
CA LYS A 56 25.47 -4.88 -25.06
C LYS A 56 24.75 -5.19 -26.38
N GLY A 57 23.54 -5.75 -26.31
CA GLY A 57 22.68 -6.00 -27.48
C GLY A 57 22.30 -4.72 -28.22
N TRP A 58 21.96 -3.64 -27.50
CA TRP A 58 21.61 -2.36 -28.13
C TRP A 58 22.74 -1.75 -28.95
N LYS A 59 23.99 -1.90 -28.51
CA LYS A 59 25.16 -1.48 -29.29
C LYS A 59 25.25 -2.22 -30.63
N LYS A 60 24.94 -3.52 -30.64
CA LYS A 60 25.00 -4.37 -31.85
C LYS A 60 23.93 -3.97 -32.88
N ASN A 61 22.79 -3.47 -32.42
CA ASN A 61 21.66 -3.09 -33.28
C ASN A 61 21.79 -1.66 -33.86
N GLY A 62 22.94 -1.00 -33.73
CA GLY A 62 23.20 0.31 -34.34
C GLY A 62 22.67 1.52 -33.54
N ASN A 63 22.16 1.32 -32.32
CA ASN A 63 21.78 2.43 -31.46
C ASN A 63 23.04 3.20 -31.01
N LYS A 64 23.03 4.53 -31.17
CA LYS A 64 24.13 5.42 -30.75
C LYS A 64 24.15 5.59 -29.22
N VAL A 65 24.55 4.54 -28.50
CA VAL A 65 24.81 4.63 -27.06
C VAL A 65 26.19 5.24 -26.85
N LYS A 66 26.24 6.52 -26.43
CA LYS A 66 27.51 7.27 -26.27
C LYS A 66 28.42 6.66 -25.19
N ASN A 67 27.86 6.32 -24.02
CA ASN A 67 28.59 5.73 -22.88
C ASN A 67 27.86 4.50 -22.32
N LEU A 68 28.37 3.30 -22.61
CA LEU A 68 27.74 2.04 -22.18
C LEU A 68 27.74 1.87 -20.66
N SER A 69 28.83 2.28 -19.99
CA SER A 69 28.97 2.23 -18.53
C SER A 69 27.91 3.08 -17.85
N ASP A 70 27.74 4.33 -18.31
CA ASP A 70 26.86 5.30 -17.68
C ASP A 70 25.41 4.92 -17.93
N THR A 71 25.07 4.49 -19.15
CA THR A 71 23.73 3.99 -19.47
C THR A 71 23.41 2.72 -18.66
N PHE A 72 24.37 1.81 -18.52
CA PHE A 72 24.21 0.63 -17.67
C PHE A 72 23.94 1.02 -16.22
N LEU A 73 24.75 1.94 -15.66
CA LEU A 73 24.60 2.41 -14.29
C LEU A 73 23.25 3.11 -14.09
N GLN A 74 22.84 3.98 -15.01
CA GLN A 74 21.53 4.65 -14.95
C GLN A 74 20.37 3.66 -14.96
N ILE A 75 20.42 2.64 -15.82
CA ILE A 75 19.36 1.63 -15.92
C ILE A 75 19.31 0.78 -14.66
N ILE A 76 20.45 0.27 -14.17
CA ILE A 76 20.45 -0.58 -12.98
C ILE A 76 19.97 0.21 -11.76
N SER A 77 20.42 1.46 -11.61
CA SER A 77 19.99 2.31 -10.51
C SER A 77 18.50 2.65 -10.58
N PHE A 78 17.97 2.91 -11.78
CA PHE A 78 16.53 3.10 -11.96
C PHE A 78 15.74 1.82 -11.65
N VAL A 79 16.19 0.68 -12.17
CA VAL A 79 15.51 -0.60 -11.94
C VAL A 79 15.55 -0.97 -10.47
N GLU A 80 16.68 -0.81 -9.77
CA GLU A 80 16.79 -1.17 -8.35
C GLU A 80 16.00 -0.24 -7.44
N ASN A 81 16.04 1.09 -7.67
CA ASN A 81 15.33 2.07 -6.84
C ASN A 81 13.81 2.01 -7.03
N PHE A 82 13.35 1.71 -8.25
CA PHE A 82 11.93 1.67 -8.58
C PHE A 82 11.41 0.25 -8.83
N ALA A 83 12.19 -0.78 -8.52
CA ALA A 83 11.74 -2.17 -8.60
C ALA A 83 10.64 -2.40 -7.56
N ILE A 84 9.41 -2.45 -8.06
CA ILE A 84 8.30 -3.04 -7.31
C ILE A 84 8.67 -4.49 -7.05
N GLN A 85 8.51 -5.00 -5.83
CA GLN A 85 8.79 -6.40 -5.47
C GLN A 85 7.93 -7.45 -6.22
N LYS A 86 7.09 -7.01 -7.17
CA LYS A 86 6.27 -7.89 -8.00
C LYS A 86 7.05 -8.30 -9.24
N ARG A 87 7.16 -9.62 -9.46
CA ARG A 87 7.75 -10.18 -10.68
C ARG A 87 6.91 -9.76 -11.89
N ARG A 88 7.58 -9.26 -12.94
CA ARG A 88 6.96 -9.00 -14.24
C ARG A 88 6.85 -10.31 -15.01
N HIS A 89 5.67 -10.60 -15.53
CA HIS A 89 5.42 -11.75 -16.40
C HIS A 89 5.08 -11.23 -17.79
N SER A 90 5.69 -11.81 -18.82
CA SER A 90 5.24 -11.60 -20.19
C SER A 90 3.96 -12.40 -20.37
N ILE A 91 2.89 -11.76 -20.80
CA ILE A 91 1.63 -12.42 -21.13
C ILE A 91 1.55 -12.45 -22.65
N ASP A 92 1.69 -13.63 -23.24
CA ASP A 92 1.46 -13.81 -24.66
C ASP A 92 -0.03 -14.02 -24.89
N VAL A 93 -0.70 -12.94 -25.27
CA VAL A 93 -2.08 -12.99 -25.75
C VAL A 93 -1.95 -13.26 -27.25
N GLY A 94 -1.93 -14.54 -27.63
CA GLY A 94 -1.71 -14.95 -29.02
C GLY A 94 -2.51 -14.07 -30.00
N MET A 95 -1.82 -13.51 -31.00
CA MET A 95 -2.36 -12.47 -31.88
C MET A 95 -3.47 -12.97 -32.84
N GLU A 96 -3.80 -14.26 -32.81
CA GLU A 96 -4.67 -14.91 -33.79
C GLU A 96 -6.14 -15.04 -33.33
N PHE A 97 -6.51 -14.54 -32.16
CA PHE A 97 -7.91 -14.61 -31.72
C PHE A 97 -8.71 -13.41 -32.24
N GLU A 98 -9.81 -13.68 -32.95
CA GLU A 98 -10.83 -12.69 -33.38
C GLU A 98 -11.41 -11.86 -32.20
N SER A 99 -11.12 -12.24 -30.95
CA SER A 99 -11.56 -11.58 -29.71
C SER A 99 -10.53 -10.63 -29.10
N VAL A 100 -9.45 -10.32 -29.81
CA VAL A 100 -8.39 -9.39 -29.36
C VAL A 100 -8.43 -8.10 -30.18
N LEU A 101 -8.44 -6.97 -29.47
CA LEU A 101 -8.34 -5.64 -30.04
C LEU A 101 -6.96 -5.07 -29.72
N ASN A 102 -6.20 -4.73 -30.75
CA ASN A 102 -4.92 -4.04 -30.62
C ASN A 102 -5.08 -2.58 -31.05
N LEU A 103 -4.81 -1.65 -30.14
CA LEU A 103 -4.74 -0.22 -30.41
C LEU A 103 -3.29 0.21 -30.23
N LEU A 104 -2.69 0.70 -31.31
CA LEU A 104 -1.30 1.15 -31.31
C LEU A 104 -1.20 2.58 -30.78
N ALA A 105 -0.05 2.88 -30.19
CA ALA A 105 0.36 4.20 -29.79
C ALA A 105 0.32 5.15 -30.99
N LYS A 106 0.00 6.42 -30.72
CA LYS A 106 -0.19 7.41 -31.79
C LYS A 106 1.10 8.09 -32.21
N ASP A 107 2.14 7.98 -31.40
CA ASP A 107 3.35 8.79 -31.49
C ASP A 107 4.59 7.96 -31.14
N ASP A 108 5.41 7.65 -32.13
CA ASP A 108 6.59 6.81 -31.93
C ASP A 108 7.76 7.55 -31.25
N ASP A 109 7.72 8.88 -31.20
CA ASP A 109 8.78 9.71 -30.59
C ASP A 109 8.61 9.86 -29.08
N ARG A 110 7.43 9.53 -28.54
CA ARG A 110 7.14 9.55 -27.10
C ARG A 110 7.26 8.16 -26.47
N PRO A 111 7.62 8.07 -25.18
CA PRO A 111 7.66 6.79 -24.48
C PRO A 111 6.29 6.10 -24.56
N ILE A 112 6.32 4.84 -25.00
CA ILE A 112 5.11 4.03 -25.17
C ILE A 112 4.82 3.26 -23.88
N PHE A 113 3.58 3.37 -23.42
CA PHE A 113 3.05 2.60 -22.31
C PHE A 113 2.34 1.37 -22.86
N GLN A 114 2.92 0.19 -22.64
CA GLN A 114 2.28 -1.06 -23.02
C GLN A 114 1.26 -1.50 -21.97
N ILE A 115 -0.01 -1.64 -22.37
CA ILE A 115 -1.10 -2.13 -21.53
C ILE A 115 -1.67 -3.39 -22.15
N VAL A 116 -1.65 -4.50 -21.40
CA VAL A 116 -2.32 -5.74 -21.78
C VAL A 116 -3.49 -5.96 -20.83
N ALA A 117 -4.71 -5.89 -21.35
CA ALA A 117 -5.94 -6.02 -20.57
C ALA A 117 -6.70 -7.28 -21.01
N ILE A 118 -6.82 -8.27 -20.14
CA ILE A 118 -7.66 -9.46 -20.36
C ILE A 118 -8.94 -9.29 -19.54
N VAL A 119 -10.07 -9.11 -20.21
CA VAL A 119 -11.30 -8.66 -19.58
C VAL A 119 -12.46 -9.53 -19.98
N ASN A 120 -13.24 -9.98 -19.00
CA ASN A 120 -14.55 -10.54 -19.25
C ASN A 120 -15.57 -9.39 -19.41
N PRO A 121 -16.14 -9.15 -20.62
CA PRO A 121 -16.98 -7.99 -20.89
C PRO A 121 -18.26 -7.94 -20.05
N ILE A 122 -18.77 -9.10 -19.61
CA ILE A 122 -19.98 -9.20 -18.78
C ILE A 122 -19.68 -9.16 -17.27
N SER A 123 -18.49 -8.72 -16.86
CA SER A 123 -18.09 -8.65 -15.45
C SER A 123 -18.30 -7.25 -14.83
N ARG A 124 -18.53 -7.21 -13.52
CA ARG A 124 -18.61 -5.95 -12.76
C ARG A 124 -17.31 -5.13 -12.82
N VAL A 125 -16.16 -5.82 -12.83
CA VAL A 125 -14.83 -5.20 -12.90
C VAL A 125 -14.62 -4.53 -14.26
N ALA A 126 -15.10 -5.14 -15.35
CA ALA A 126 -15.02 -4.53 -16.68
C ALA A 126 -15.74 -3.18 -16.74
N GLN A 127 -16.91 -3.05 -16.11
CA GLN A 127 -17.65 -1.78 -16.06
C GLN A 127 -16.82 -0.62 -15.46
N LYS A 128 -15.92 -0.92 -14.51
CA LYS A 128 -15.00 0.05 -13.89
C LYS A 128 -13.73 0.25 -14.72
N LEU A 129 -13.15 -0.84 -15.22
CA LEU A 129 -11.86 -0.81 -15.91
C LEU A 129 -11.93 -0.13 -17.29
N ILE A 130 -12.99 -0.37 -18.06
CA ILE A 130 -13.09 0.14 -19.44
C ILE A 130 -13.05 1.67 -19.51
N PRO A 131 -13.83 2.44 -18.71
CA PRO A 131 -13.71 3.90 -18.69
C PRO A 131 -12.31 4.40 -18.33
N ILE A 132 -11.61 3.72 -17.41
CA ILE A 132 -10.24 4.05 -17.03
C ILE A 132 -9.30 3.86 -18.23
N LEU A 133 -9.39 2.72 -18.91
CA LEU A 133 -8.59 2.44 -20.12
C LEU A 133 -8.84 3.47 -21.23
N GLN A 134 -10.10 3.87 -21.44
CA GLN A 134 -10.45 4.90 -22.42
C GLN A 134 -9.77 6.24 -22.12
N ILE A 135 -9.67 6.61 -20.84
CA ILE A 135 -9.03 7.86 -20.44
C ILE A 135 -7.51 7.74 -20.58
N LEU A 136 -6.93 6.61 -20.19
CA LEU A 136 -5.49 6.35 -20.37
C LEU A 136 -5.08 6.40 -21.84
N LEU A 137 -5.88 5.83 -22.76
CA LEU A 137 -5.65 5.90 -24.22
C LEU A 137 -5.68 7.33 -24.78
N LYS A 138 -6.39 8.25 -24.13
CA LYS A 138 -6.47 9.65 -24.55
C LYS A 138 -5.32 10.49 -23.98
N VAL A 139 -4.95 10.25 -22.72
CA VAL A 139 -3.98 11.06 -21.98
C VAL A 139 -2.54 10.61 -22.22
N LEU A 140 -2.32 9.29 -22.32
CA LEU A 140 -0.99 8.69 -22.46
C LEU A 140 -0.76 8.15 -23.88
N ASN A 141 0.50 7.95 -24.23
CA ASN A 141 0.88 7.27 -25.46
C ASN A 141 0.91 5.76 -25.23
N VAL A 142 -0.19 5.07 -25.55
CA VAL A 142 -0.42 3.69 -25.09
C VAL A 142 -0.51 2.71 -26.26
N ASP A 143 0.20 1.59 -26.14
CA ASP A 143 -0.06 0.37 -26.89
C ASP A 143 -0.99 -0.53 -26.07
N LEU A 144 -2.27 -0.61 -26.45
CA LEU A 144 -3.27 -1.41 -25.75
C LEU A 144 -3.57 -2.69 -26.51
N THR A 145 -3.32 -3.83 -25.86
CA THR A 145 -3.86 -5.13 -26.25
C THR A 145 -5.01 -5.49 -25.32
N LEU A 146 -6.24 -5.45 -25.83
CA LEU A 146 -7.46 -5.80 -25.11
C LEU A 146 -7.98 -7.16 -25.57
N ALA A 147 -7.88 -8.18 -24.73
CA ALA A 147 -8.41 -9.50 -24.98
C ALA A 147 -9.75 -9.69 -24.26
N LEU A 148 -10.80 -10.01 -25.01
CA LEU A 148 -12.11 -10.32 -24.44
C LEU A 148 -12.19 -11.82 -24.10
N ASN A 149 -12.33 -12.13 -22.82
CA ASN A 149 -12.44 -13.51 -22.33
C ASN A 149 -13.77 -13.73 -21.58
N PRO A 150 -14.89 -13.87 -22.30
CA PRO A 150 -16.19 -14.14 -21.69
C PRO A 150 -16.27 -15.57 -21.14
N LYS A 151 -17.11 -15.77 -20.12
CA LYS A 151 -17.45 -17.12 -19.65
C LYS A 151 -18.42 -17.78 -20.63
N SER A 152 -18.15 -19.01 -21.03
CA SER A 152 -18.99 -19.78 -21.97
C SER A 152 -20.34 -20.19 -21.39
N LYS A 153 -20.41 -20.40 -20.06
CA LYS A 153 -21.65 -20.75 -19.36
C LYS A 153 -22.06 -19.63 -18.42
N ILE A 154 -23.28 -19.15 -18.59
CA ILE A 154 -23.91 -18.09 -17.79
C ILE A 154 -25.14 -18.70 -17.15
N THR A 155 -25.12 -18.88 -15.82
CA THR A 155 -26.24 -19.46 -15.05
C THR A 155 -27.28 -18.41 -14.66
N GLU A 156 -26.84 -17.18 -14.45
CA GLU A 156 -27.68 -16.04 -14.08
C GLU A 156 -27.26 -14.77 -14.83
N LEU A 157 -28.13 -13.76 -14.88
CA LEU A 157 -27.78 -12.47 -15.48
C LEU A 157 -26.56 -11.87 -14.75
N PRO A 158 -25.41 -11.69 -15.43
CA PRO A 158 -24.15 -11.37 -14.78
C PRO A 158 -24.06 -9.90 -14.34
N LEU A 159 -24.74 -9.02 -15.08
CA LEU A 159 -24.82 -7.59 -14.79
C LEU A 159 -26.23 -7.22 -14.35
N LYS A 160 -26.36 -6.90 -13.06
CA LYS A 160 -27.61 -6.45 -12.42
C LYS A 160 -27.54 -4.97 -11.99
N ARG A 161 -26.64 -4.19 -12.60
CA ARG A 161 -26.40 -2.78 -12.26
C ARG A 161 -26.08 -1.94 -13.49
N TYR A 162 -26.50 -0.68 -13.45
CA TYR A 162 -26.00 0.38 -14.32
C TYR A 162 -24.78 1.03 -13.65
N TYR A 163 -23.76 1.40 -14.42
CA TYR A 163 -22.52 1.92 -13.87
C TYR A 163 -22.01 3.10 -14.70
N ARG A 164 -21.58 4.16 -14.01
CA ARG A 164 -20.91 5.31 -14.59
C ARG A 164 -19.67 5.61 -13.75
N TYR A 165 -18.53 5.69 -14.43
CA TYR A 165 -17.28 6.09 -13.81
C TYR A 165 -17.11 7.61 -13.99
N VAL A 166 -16.84 8.32 -12.90
CA VAL A 166 -16.72 9.79 -12.89
C VAL A 166 -15.25 10.17 -12.99
N LEU A 167 -14.75 10.25 -14.21
CA LEU A 167 -13.39 10.73 -14.50
C LEU A 167 -13.40 11.40 -15.88
N LEU A 168 -12.81 12.59 -15.96
CA LEU A 168 -12.63 13.34 -17.21
C LEU A 168 -11.16 13.28 -17.63
N ASP A 169 -10.92 13.34 -18.93
CA ASP A 169 -9.58 13.46 -19.52
C ASP A 169 -9.01 14.87 -19.35
N THR A 170 -9.88 15.87 -19.38
CA THR A 170 -9.52 17.29 -19.27
C THR A 170 -10.52 18.05 -18.38
N PRO A 171 -10.06 19.07 -17.64
CA PRO A 171 -10.94 19.92 -16.85
C PRO A 171 -11.83 20.76 -17.77
N VAL A 172 -13.13 20.84 -17.44
CA VAL A 172 -14.11 21.62 -18.20
C VAL A 172 -14.50 22.85 -17.40
N PHE A 173 -14.50 24.01 -18.03
CA PHE A 173 -14.83 25.29 -17.41
C PHE A 173 -16.11 25.86 -18.02
N ASN A 174 -16.88 26.61 -17.23
CA ASN A 174 -18.02 27.36 -17.72
C ASN A 174 -17.56 28.65 -18.44
N GLN A 175 -18.49 29.40 -19.02
CA GLN A 175 -18.20 30.66 -19.72
C GLN A 175 -17.59 31.73 -18.79
N ASP A 176 -17.86 31.64 -17.48
CA ASP A 176 -17.30 32.52 -16.44
C ASP A 176 -15.90 32.07 -15.95
N GLY A 177 -15.33 31.00 -16.52
CA GLY A 177 -14.01 30.46 -16.15
C GLY A 177 -13.99 29.62 -14.87
N GLN A 178 -15.15 29.29 -14.29
CA GLN A 178 -15.26 28.39 -13.14
C GLN A 178 -15.20 26.93 -13.57
N LEU A 179 -14.50 26.11 -12.79
CA LEU A 179 -14.41 24.68 -13.00
C LEU A 179 -15.79 24.02 -12.80
N LEU A 180 -16.26 23.30 -13.81
CA LEU A 180 -17.51 22.55 -13.70
C LEU A 180 -17.31 21.27 -12.87
N PRO A 181 -18.27 20.93 -11.99
CA PRO A 181 -18.18 19.72 -11.19
C PRO A 181 -18.38 18.48 -12.06
N ASN A 182 -17.61 17.43 -11.75
CA ASN A 182 -17.82 16.13 -12.39
C ASN A 182 -19.04 15.45 -11.78
N VAL A 183 -20.01 15.07 -12.62
CA VAL A 183 -21.27 14.45 -12.19
C VAL A 183 -21.49 13.10 -12.88
N ALA A 184 -22.07 12.15 -12.16
CA ALA A 184 -22.56 10.90 -12.75
C ALA A 184 -23.99 11.11 -13.25
N LEU A 185 -24.17 11.24 -14.55
CA LEU A 185 -25.49 11.34 -15.18
C LEU A 185 -25.93 9.98 -15.72
N PHE A 186 -27.15 9.55 -15.34
CA PHE A 186 -27.79 8.35 -15.84
C PHE A 186 -29.05 8.73 -16.61
N GLU A 187 -29.03 8.50 -17.92
CA GLU A 187 -30.17 8.76 -18.82
C GLU A 187 -30.82 7.44 -19.24
N GLY A 188 -32.12 7.46 -19.51
CA GLY A 188 -32.85 6.29 -20.03
C GLY A 188 -32.94 5.11 -19.07
N LEU A 189 -32.89 5.36 -17.75
CA LEU A 189 -33.05 4.31 -16.75
C LEU A 189 -34.47 3.72 -16.74
N PRO A 190 -34.61 2.43 -16.38
CA PRO A 190 -35.90 1.76 -16.36
C PRO A 190 -36.81 2.32 -15.27
N HIS A 191 -38.06 2.66 -15.61
CA HIS A 191 -38.93 3.42 -14.72
C HIS A 191 -39.66 2.59 -13.66
N LYS A 192 -40.01 1.34 -14.00
CA LYS A 192 -40.85 0.48 -13.16
C LYS A 192 -40.07 -0.23 -12.06
N GLN A 193 -38.80 -0.52 -12.33
CA GLN A 193 -37.88 -1.24 -11.48
C GLN A 193 -37.47 -0.40 -10.27
N LEU A 194 -37.25 -1.08 -9.14
CA LEU A 194 -36.66 -0.47 -7.97
C LEU A 194 -35.15 -0.43 -8.15
N LEU A 195 -34.55 0.73 -7.91
CA LEU A 195 -33.12 0.99 -8.05
C LEU A 195 -32.55 1.44 -6.71
N THR A 196 -31.33 1.01 -6.41
CA THR A 196 -30.55 1.47 -5.26
C THR A 196 -29.31 2.18 -5.78
N LEU A 197 -29.06 3.39 -5.30
CA LEU A 197 -27.88 4.16 -5.64
C LEU A 197 -26.74 3.74 -4.71
N ASN A 198 -25.65 3.23 -5.31
CA ASN A 198 -24.45 2.85 -4.59
C ASN A 198 -23.22 3.55 -5.19
N LEU A 199 -22.33 4.01 -4.32
CA LEU A 199 -21.05 4.61 -4.71
C LEU A 199 -19.91 3.61 -4.63
N ASP A 200 -19.24 3.38 -5.76
CA ASP A 200 -18.02 2.57 -5.85
C ASP A 200 -16.80 3.48 -5.72
N VAL A 201 -16.41 3.75 -4.47
CA VAL A 201 -15.30 4.63 -4.09
C VAL A 201 -14.04 3.83 -3.71
N PRO A 202 -12.85 4.44 -3.77
CA PRO A 202 -11.64 3.83 -3.18
C PRO A 202 -11.84 3.48 -1.70
N GLU A 203 -11.19 2.40 -1.23
CA GLU A 203 -11.36 1.88 0.14
C GLU A 203 -10.99 2.92 1.21
N ALA A 204 -9.96 3.73 0.93
CA ALA A 204 -9.51 4.80 1.83
C ALA A 204 -10.50 5.98 1.96
N TRP A 205 -11.61 5.99 1.23
CA TRP A 205 -12.54 7.13 1.21
C TRP A 205 -13.78 6.87 2.07
N MET A 206 -14.04 7.75 3.03
CA MET A 206 -15.29 7.75 3.79
C MET A 206 -16.24 8.79 3.21
N VAL A 207 -17.14 8.34 2.35
CA VAL A 207 -18.12 9.18 1.67
C VAL A 207 -19.50 9.07 2.33
N GLN A 208 -20.20 10.20 2.46
CA GLN A 208 -21.53 10.26 3.07
C GLN A 208 -22.50 11.11 2.21
N PRO A 209 -23.79 10.76 2.15
CA PRO A 209 -24.79 11.62 1.52
C PRO A 209 -24.98 12.89 2.37
N ILE A 210 -24.92 14.05 1.73
CA ILE A 210 -25.21 15.35 2.37
C ILE A 210 -26.68 15.70 2.16
N TRP A 211 -27.19 15.43 0.96
CA TRP A 211 -28.51 15.88 0.54
C TRP A 211 -29.06 14.99 -0.57
N SER A 212 -30.32 14.59 -0.42
CA SER A 212 -31.18 14.08 -1.48
C SER A 212 -32.63 14.28 -1.08
N ASP A 213 -33.49 14.61 -2.04
CA ASP A 213 -34.93 14.70 -1.83
C ASP A 213 -35.62 13.32 -1.83
N HIS A 214 -34.89 12.26 -2.19
CA HIS A 214 -35.41 10.91 -2.38
C HIS A 214 -34.66 9.90 -1.52
N ASP A 215 -35.33 8.79 -1.22
CA ASP A 215 -34.68 7.62 -0.62
C ASP A 215 -33.78 6.95 -1.66
N LEU A 216 -32.48 6.96 -1.38
CA LEU A 216 -31.45 6.45 -2.29
C LEU A 216 -31.41 4.92 -2.35
N ASP A 217 -31.98 4.24 -1.36
CA ASP A 217 -32.04 2.78 -1.34
C ASP A 217 -33.24 2.25 -2.14
N ASN A 218 -34.29 3.05 -2.30
CA ASN A 218 -35.58 2.66 -2.89
C ASN A 218 -36.06 3.62 -3.99
N ILE A 219 -35.22 3.84 -5.00
CA ILE A 219 -35.53 4.74 -6.11
C ILE A 219 -36.45 4.03 -7.11
N ARG A 220 -37.68 4.52 -7.25
CA ARG A 220 -38.62 4.10 -8.31
C ARG A 220 -38.98 5.29 -9.18
N LEU A 221 -38.35 5.40 -10.35
CA LEU A 221 -38.48 6.57 -11.23
C LEU A 221 -39.91 6.82 -11.71
N ALA A 222 -40.77 5.79 -11.79
CA ALA A 222 -42.20 5.98 -12.10
C ALA A 222 -42.96 6.84 -11.07
N LEU A 223 -42.44 6.98 -9.84
CA LEU A 223 -43.03 7.81 -8.79
C LEU A 223 -42.38 9.20 -8.69
N VAL A 224 -41.28 9.41 -9.41
CA VAL A 224 -40.53 10.66 -9.38
C VAL A 224 -41.04 11.56 -10.50
N GLN A 225 -41.47 12.77 -10.16
CA GLN A 225 -42.00 13.74 -11.14
C GLN A 225 -40.90 14.45 -11.95
N LYS A 226 -39.68 14.51 -11.41
CA LYS A 226 -38.51 15.21 -11.98
C LYS A 226 -37.30 14.26 -12.04
N GLU A 227 -36.11 14.83 -11.97
CA GLU A 227 -34.85 14.12 -11.80
C GLU A 227 -34.58 13.75 -10.34
N VAL A 228 -33.82 12.67 -10.14
CA VAL A 228 -33.32 12.29 -8.82
C VAL A 228 -31.91 12.86 -8.67
N ILE A 229 -31.74 13.78 -7.72
CA ILE A 229 -30.44 14.38 -7.43
C ILE A 229 -29.97 13.91 -6.04
N ALA A 230 -28.71 13.51 -5.98
CA ALA A 230 -28.04 13.12 -4.74
C ALA A 230 -26.67 13.79 -4.67
N ARG A 231 -26.36 14.43 -3.54
CA ARG A 231 -25.06 15.06 -3.29
C ARG A 231 -24.33 14.31 -2.17
N PHE A 232 -23.08 13.98 -2.45
CA PHE A 232 -22.21 13.25 -1.53
C PHE A 232 -20.98 14.07 -1.15
N GLN A 233 -20.45 13.84 0.05
CA GLN A 233 -19.19 14.42 0.52
C GLN A 233 -18.20 13.33 0.84
N LEU A 234 -16.96 13.49 0.38
CA LEU A 234 -15.81 12.85 1.02
C LEU A 234 -15.55 13.55 2.36
N ARG A 235 -15.92 12.93 3.47
CA ARG A 235 -15.74 13.51 4.81
C ARG A 235 -14.38 13.20 5.40
N HIS A 236 -13.91 11.97 5.22
CA HIS A 236 -12.64 11.52 5.78
C HIS A 236 -11.88 10.68 4.77
N ILE A 237 -10.56 10.76 4.85
CA ILE A 237 -9.62 9.83 4.24
C ILE A 237 -9.08 8.96 5.37
N LEU A 238 -9.03 7.65 5.15
CA LEU A 238 -8.64 6.71 6.18
C LEU A 238 -7.12 6.74 6.42
N LEU A 239 -6.77 6.75 7.70
CA LEU A 239 -5.47 6.36 8.19
C LEU A 239 -5.59 4.92 8.69
N GLU A 240 -4.94 4.00 8.00
CA GLU A 240 -4.95 2.57 8.31
C GLU A 240 -3.60 2.15 8.84
N GLY A 241 -3.58 1.08 9.62
CA GLY A 241 -2.31 0.52 10.02
C GLY A 241 -2.38 -0.85 10.62
N HIS A 242 -1.19 -1.42 10.80
CA HIS A 242 -0.98 -2.69 11.45
C HIS A 242 -0.04 -2.50 12.64
N CYS A 243 -0.42 -2.99 13.79
CA CYS A 243 0.38 -2.91 15.01
C CYS A 243 0.82 -4.30 15.46
N PHE A 244 2.09 -4.46 15.78
CA PHE A 244 2.66 -5.71 16.28
C PHE A 244 3.52 -5.45 17.51
N ASP A 245 3.52 -6.40 18.43
CA ASP A 245 4.41 -6.42 19.58
C ASP A 245 5.80 -6.93 19.15
N GLU A 246 6.85 -6.21 19.53
CA GLU A 246 8.23 -6.48 19.11
C GLU A 246 8.78 -7.79 19.68
N GLN A 247 8.32 -8.22 20.87
CA GLN A 247 8.86 -9.42 21.50
C GLN A 247 8.34 -10.72 20.87
N ASN A 248 7.03 -10.77 20.63
CA ASN A 248 6.34 -11.99 20.20
C ASN A 248 5.78 -11.91 18.76
N GLY A 249 5.86 -10.74 18.12
CA GLY A 249 5.30 -10.51 16.78
C GLY A 249 3.76 -10.55 16.72
N SER A 250 3.11 -10.74 17.86
CA SER A 250 1.66 -10.88 17.96
C SER A 250 0.98 -9.49 17.95
N PRO A 251 -0.25 -9.39 17.43
CA PRO A 251 -0.99 -8.14 17.45
C PRO A 251 -1.49 -7.82 18.87
N PRO A 252 -1.21 -6.63 19.42
CA PRO A 252 -1.61 -6.24 20.77
C PRO A 252 -3.12 -5.91 20.79
N ARG A 253 -3.96 -6.95 20.88
CA ARG A 253 -5.42 -6.84 20.82
C ARG A 253 -5.95 -5.90 21.91
N GLY A 254 -6.76 -4.93 21.48
CA GLY A 254 -7.40 -3.96 22.37
C GLY A 254 -6.54 -2.73 22.68
N LEU A 255 -5.32 -2.65 22.14
CA LEU A 255 -4.47 -1.47 22.28
C LEU A 255 -5.17 -0.27 21.66
N GLN A 256 -5.25 0.82 22.43
CA GLN A 256 -6.02 1.98 22.02
C GLN A 256 -5.10 3.08 21.50
N PHE A 257 -5.40 3.57 20.31
CA PHE A 257 -4.74 4.71 19.71
C PHE A 257 -5.66 5.91 19.68
N VAL A 258 -5.04 7.08 19.73
CA VAL A 258 -5.70 8.37 19.61
C VAL A 258 -5.00 9.18 18.53
N LEU A 259 -5.81 9.77 17.65
CA LEU A 259 -5.40 10.67 16.59
C LEU A 259 -5.91 12.08 16.87
N GLY A 260 -5.04 13.07 16.69
CA GLY A 260 -5.42 14.47 16.83
C GLY A 260 -4.48 15.42 16.09
N THR A 261 -4.71 16.70 16.30
CA THR A 261 -3.83 17.78 15.85
C THR A 261 -3.18 18.44 17.07
N ARG A 262 -2.24 19.37 16.87
CA ARG A 262 -1.65 20.14 17.98
C ARG A 262 -2.67 20.94 18.80
N ALA A 263 -3.78 21.36 18.18
CA ALA A 263 -4.82 22.12 18.85
C ALA A 263 -5.75 21.23 19.68
N ASN A 264 -6.06 20.03 19.18
CA ASN A 264 -6.84 19.04 19.91
C ASN A 264 -6.24 17.66 19.64
N ILE A 265 -5.56 17.13 20.67
CA ILE A 265 -4.71 15.94 20.58
C ILE A 265 -5.54 14.65 20.62
N ALA A 266 -6.83 14.71 21.00
CA ALA A 266 -7.70 13.54 21.10
C ALA A 266 -9.02 13.75 20.34
N MET A 267 -8.96 13.71 19.01
CA MET A 267 -10.14 13.86 18.15
C MET A 267 -10.81 12.51 17.83
N PHE A 268 -10.01 11.51 17.49
CA PHE A 268 -10.49 10.19 17.10
C PHE A 268 -9.73 9.12 17.86
N ASP A 269 -10.44 8.08 18.29
CA ASP A 269 -9.87 6.92 18.93
C ASP A 269 -10.23 5.64 18.17
N THR A 270 -9.36 4.65 18.28
CA THR A 270 -9.59 3.32 17.72
C THR A 270 -8.87 2.28 18.55
N ILE A 271 -9.21 1.01 18.32
CA ILE A 271 -8.56 -0.12 18.97
C ILE A 271 -7.89 -1.01 17.94
N VAL A 272 -6.79 -1.64 18.34
CA VAL A 272 -6.10 -2.65 17.52
C VAL A 272 -6.89 -3.95 17.56
N MET A 273 -7.24 -4.45 16.37
CA MET A 273 -7.91 -5.74 16.21
C MET A 273 -6.94 -6.90 16.35
N ALA A 274 -7.45 -8.06 16.77
CA ALA A 274 -6.66 -9.29 16.86
C ALA A 274 -6.18 -9.78 15.49
N ASN A 275 -6.96 -9.54 14.43
CA ASN A 275 -6.63 -9.99 13.10
C ASN A 275 -5.60 -9.06 12.48
N LEU A 276 -4.36 -9.55 12.30
CA LEU A 276 -3.25 -8.83 11.66
C LEU A 276 -2.92 -7.47 12.30
N GLY A 277 -3.33 -7.24 13.55
CA GLY A 277 -3.09 -5.99 14.26
C GLY A 277 -3.72 -4.77 13.61
N TYR A 278 -4.78 -4.96 12.82
CA TYR A 278 -5.35 -3.89 12.01
C TYR A 278 -6.04 -2.84 12.89
N PHE A 279 -5.83 -1.57 12.56
CA PHE A 279 -6.57 -0.45 13.11
C PHE A 279 -6.84 0.59 12.02
N GLN A 280 -7.90 1.38 12.22
CA GLN A 280 -8.33 2.38 11.26
C GLN A 280 -8.83 3.61 12.01
N LEU A 281 -8.39 4.78 11.54
CA LEU A 281 -8.75 6.08 12.07
C LEU A 281 -9.29 6.95 10.94
N LYS A 282 -10.26 7.80 11.29
CA LYS A 282 -10.81 8.80 10.38
C LYS A 282 -9.88 10.00 10.40
N ALA A 283 -9.28 10.34 9.27
CA ALA A 283 -8.43 11.51 9.12
C ALA A 283 -8.96 12.40 7.98
N GLY A 284 -8.37 13.58 7.84
CA GLY A 284 -8.52 14.44 6.66
C GLY A 284 -7.16 14.76 6.07
N PRO A 285 -7.08 15.44 4.92
CA PRO A 285 -5.82 15.95 4.42
C PRO A 285 -5.15 16.85 5.46
N GLY A 286 -3.88 16.59 5.78
CA GLY A 286 -3.13 17.38 6.76
C GLY A 286 -2.19 16.57 7.65
N ALA A 287 -1.56 17.27 8.60
CA ALA A 287 -0.63 16.71 9.57
C ALA A 287 -1.35 16.31 10.86
N TRP A 288 -1.16 15.07 11.26
CA TRP A 288 -1.79 14.45 12.42
C TRP A 288 -0.74 13.93 13.41
N ILE A 289 -1.15 13.83 14.67
CA ILE A 289 -0.37 13.26 15.77
C ILE A 289 -1.11 12.01 16.24
N LEU A 290 -0.44 10.87 16.15
CA LEU A 290 -0.90 9.58 16.62
C LEU A 290 -0.16 9.21 17.90
N ARG A 291 -0.89 8.81 18.93
CA ARG A 291 -0.33 8.40 20.23
C ARG A 291 -1.14 7.28 20.86
N LEU A 292 -0.54 6.59 21.83
CA LEU A 292 -1.27 5.67 22.70
C LEU A 292 -2.28 6.46 23.54
N ARG A 293 -3.49 5.93 23.70
CA ARG A 293 -4.48 6.53 24.61
C ARG A 293 -3.93 6.52 26.04
N GLU A 294 -4.15 7.63 26.74
CA GLU A 294 -3.88 7.72 28.18
C GLU A 294 -4.66 6.64 28.96
N GLY A 295 -4.05 6.15 30.04
CA GLY A 295 -4.53 5.01 30.80
C GLY A 295 -3.78 3.73 30.42
N ARG A 296 -4.48 2.59 30.49
CA ARG A 296 -3.88 1.25 30.44
C ARG A 296 -3.02 0.98 29.20
N SER A 297 -3.40 1.53 28.05
CA SER A 297 -2.61 1.37 26.82
C SER A 297 -1.22 2.00 26.94
N LYS A 298 -1.13 3.24 27.46
CA LYS A 298 0.14 3.95 27.67
C LYS A 298 0.95 3.41 28.86
N GLU A 299 0.27 2.86 29.87
CA GLU A 299 0.92 2.24 31.04
C GLU A 299 1.59 0.90 30.71
N ILE A 300 0.95 0.07 29.88
CA ILE A 300 1.46 -1.27 29.56
C ILE A 300 2.41 -1.23 28.37
N TYR A 301 2.10 -0.44 27.34
CA TYR A 301 2.84 -0.44 26.08
C TYR A 301 3.55 0.88 25.82
N GLU A 302 4.62 0.79 25.05
CA GLU A 302 5.36 1.91 24.47
C GLU A 302 5.58 1.68 22.98
N ILE A 303 5.68 2.77 22.21
CA ILE A 303 5.95 2.69 20.77
C ILE A 303 7.47 2.65 20.58
N LYS A 304 7.96 1.58 19.95
CA LYS A 304 9.39 1.36 19.67
C LYS A 304 9.79 1.78 18.27
N GLY A 305 8.86 1.69 17.32
CA GLY A 305 9.13 2.14 15.97
C GLY A 305 7.92 2.13 15.07
N SER A 306 8.05 2.86 13.98
CA SER A 306 7.03 2.95 12.95
C SER A 306 7.64 2.93 11.57
N VAL A 307 6.96 2.30 10.61
CA VAL A 307 7.26 2.39 9.18
C VAL A 307 6.10 3.09 8.50
N GLY A 308 6.43 4.06 7.64
CA GLY A 308 5.46 4.85 6.89
C GLY A 308 5.02 6.15 7.55
N ALA A 309 5.36 6.37 8.82
CA ALA A 309 5.17 7.66 9.48
C ALA A 309 6.40 8.56 9.34
N GLU A 310 6.22 9.86 9.53
CA GLU A 310 7.30 10.84 9.37
C GLU A 310 8.27 10.74 10.55
N LYS A 311 9.54 10.48 10.25
CA LYS A 311 10.60 10.50 11.26
C LYS A 311 10.92 11.94 11.62
N THR A 312 10.55 12.37 12.82
CA THR A 312 11.03 13.65 13.34
C THR A 312 12.50 13.54 13.72
N LYS A 313 13.30 14.56 13.41
CA LYS A 313 14.71 14.68 13.83
C LYS A 313 14.92 14.65 15.35
N PHE A 314 13.82 14.67 16.13
CA PHE A 314 13.78 14.51 17.58
C PHE A 314 13.41 13.07 17.99
N GLU A 315 13.80 12.07 17.21
CA GLU A 315 14.03 10.74 17.79
C GLU A 315 15.13 10.93 18.84
N ASN A 316 14.77 10.94 20.13
CA ASN A 316 15.74 10.88 21.22
C ASN A 316 16.43 9.52 21.12
N ILE A 317 17.51 9.47 20.33
CA ILE A 317 18.38 8.31 20.09
C ILE A 317 18.97 7.75 21.39
N ALA A 318 18.84 8.46 22.52
CA ALA A 318 19.30 7.98 23.81
C ALA A 318 18.48 6.81 24.39
N ASN A 319 17.14 6.73 24.16
CA ASN A 319 16.28 5.73 24.81
C ASN A 319 15.30 4.97 23.87
N GLY A 320 15.15 5.37 22.59
CA GLY A 320 14.30 4.65 21.63
C GLY A 320 12.79 4.65 21.96
N GLU A 321 12.34 5.56 22.82
CA GLU A 321 10.93 5.75 23.18
C GLU A 321 10.32 6.84 22.29
N LEU A 322 9.30 6.48 21.50
CA LEU A 322 8.49 7.43 20.73
C LEU A 322 7.17 7.66 21.48
N GLU A 323 7.00 8.82 22.10
CA GLU A 323 5.71 9.15 22.75
C GLU A 323 4.64 9.58 21.74
N GLU A 324 5.07 10.25 20.67
CA GLU A 324 4.19 10.82 19.64
C GLU A 324 4.69 10.48 18.25
N LEU A 325 3.75 10.13 17.38
CA LEU A 325 4.04 9.83 15.99
C LEU A 325 3.37 10.84 15.06
N HIS A 326 4.16 11.47 14.20
CA HIS A 326 3.66 12.41 13.21
C HIS A 326 3.29 11.69 11.91
N VAL A 327 2.06 11.91 11.44
CA VAL A 327 1.53 11.28 10.24
C VAL A 327 0.99 12.36 9.30
N LEU A 328 1.51 12.42 8.08
CA LEU A 328 1.00 13.29 7.03
C LEU A 328 0.07 12.51 6.10
N VAL A 329 -1.17 13.00 5.96
CA VAL A 329 -2.14 12.50 4.98
C VAL A 329 -2.19 13.49 3.83
N GLU A 330 -1.50 13.18 2.74
CA GLU A 330 -1.35 14.04 1.55
C GLU A 330 -1.98 13.46 0.27
N SER A 331 -2.41 12.20 0.30
CA SER A 331 -2.92 11.48 -0.86
C SER A 331 -4.34 10.97 -0.64
N PHE A 332 -5.12 10.92 -1.74
CA PHE A 332 -6.42 10.27 -1.77
C PHE A 332 -6.35 8.75 -1.61
N THR A 333 -5.17 8.13 -1.75
CA THR A 333 -4.99 6.70 -1.45
C THR A 333 -5.02 6.40 0.05
N GLY A 334 -5.15 7.42 0.89
CA GLY A 334 -4.98 7.29 2.33
C GLY A 334 -3.52 7.12 2.71
N LYS A 335 -3.30 6.74 3.96
CA LYS A 335 -1.99 6.49 4.52
C LYS A 335 -2.04 5.18 5.30
N THR A 336 -1.11 4.28 5.01
CA THR A 336 -0.95 3.02 5.74
C THR A 336 0.33 3.07 6.57
N ILE A 337 0.23 2.77 7.86
CA ILE A 337 1.36 2.75 8.79
C ILE A 337 1.55 1.38 9.42
N ARG A 338 2.79 0.96 9.63
CA ARG A 338 3.11 -0.24 10.41
C ARG A 338 3.78 0.17 11.70
N MET A 339 3.25 -0.27 12.83
CA MET A 339 3.68 0.12 14.16
C MET A 339 4.25 -1.09 14.90
N ARG A 340 5.34 -0.85 15.63
CA ARG A 340 5.94 -1.78 16.57
C ARG A 340 5.82 -1.20 17.97
N VAL A 341 5.22 -1.97 18.85
CA VAL A 341 5.08 -1.63 20.26
C VAL A 341 5.78 -2.67 21.11
N ALA A 342 6.17 -2.31 22.33
CA ALA A 342 6.68 -3.27 23.30
C ALA A 342 6.01 -3.02 24.64
N LYS A 343 5.91 -4.05 25.48
CA LYS A 343 5.48 -3.87 26.86
C LYS A 343 6.59 -3.17 27.65
N ARG A 344 6.21 -2.22 28.51
CA ARG A 344 7.13 -1.55 29.43
C ARG A 344 7.70 -2.55 30.45
N LYS A 345 8.90 -2.27 30.95
CA LYS A 345 9.59 -3.11 31.95
C LYS A 345 8.70 -3.34 33.17
N GLY A 346 8.51 -4.59 33.56
CA GLY A 346 7.66 -4.98 34.70
C GLY A 346 6.18 -5.20 34.37
N MET A 347 5.72 -4.89 33.15
CA MET A 347 4.33 -5.07 32.71
C MET A 347 4.13 -6.26 31.76
N GLU A 348 5.15 -7.10 31.57
CA GLU A 348 5.17 -8.18 30.59
C GLU A 348 4.04 -9.21 30.79
N LYS A 349 3.73 -9.53 32.05
CA LYS A 349 2.67 -10.48 32.43
C LYS A 349 1.26 -9.87 32.49
N ARG A 350 1.13 -8.54 32.39
CA ARG A 350 -0.20 -7.93 32.38
C ARG A 350 -0.86 -8.14 31.02
N ASN A 351 -2.10 -8.60 31.05
CA ASN A 351 -2.98 -8.59 29.89
C ASN A 351 -3.59 -7.18 29.76
N LEU A 352 -3.89 -6.74 28.55
CA LEU A 352 -4.51 -5.44 28.31
C LEU A 352 -6.02 -5.47 28.59
N LEU A 353 -6.66 -6.63 28.46
CA LEU A 353 -8.11 -6.79 28.51
C LEU A 353 -8.65 -7.27 29.86
N SER A 354 -7.81 -7.77 30.77
CA SER A 354 -8.26 -8.31 32.06
C SER A 354 -8.49 -7.18 33.06
N GLU A 355 -9.72 -6.86 33.46
CA GLU A 355 -9.94 -5.93 34.59
C GLU A 355 -9.16 -6.43 35.82
N GLU A 356 -8.45 -5.53 36.53
CA GLU A 356 -8.07 -5.82 37.92
C GLU A 356 -9.39 -5.80 38.69
N SER A 357 -10.09 -6.94 38.75
CA SER A 357 -11.20 -7.09 39.67
C SER A 357 -10.66 -6.88 41.08
N ASP A 358 -11.34 -5.97 41.77
CA ASP A 358 -11.08 -5.59 43.15
C ASP A 358 -10.81 -6.80 44.05
N LYS A 359 -9.90 -6.56 45.00
CA LYS A 359 -9.71 -7.40 46.19
C LYS A 359 -11.08 -7.71 46.83
N GLY A 360 -11.57 -8.92 46.65
CA GLY A 360 -12.83 -9.36 47.24
C GLY A 360 -13.07 -10.84 47.02
N SER A 361 -12.50 -11.67 47.89
CA SER A 361 -12.90 -13.04 48.26
C SER A 361 -14.09 -13.65 47.50
N ASN A 362 -13.84 -14.69 46.71
CA ASN A 362 -14.40 -16.02 47.00
C ASN A 362 -13.72 -17.12 46.18
N ALA A 363 -13.32 -18.17 46.90
CA ALA A 363 -12.84 -19.43 46.36
C ALA A 363 -13.97 -20.17 45.63
N GLY A 364 -13.64 -20.78 44.50
CA GLY A 364 -14.57 -21.61 43.73
C GLY A 364 -13.87 -22.25 42.52
N GLU A 365 -13.29 -23.42 42.77
CA GLU A 365 -13.12 -24.58 41.90
C GLU A 365 -12.64 -24.38 40.44
N GLN A 366 -11.38 -24.80 40.21
CA GLN A 366 -10.80 -25.08 38.90
C GLN A 366 -11.47 -26.28 38.25
N SER A 367 -11.94 -26.11 37.01
CA SER A 367 -12.10 -27.20 36.05
C SER A 367 -11.12 -26.97 34.90
N GLU A 368 -10.12 -27.82 34.80
CA GLU A 368 -9.21 -27.93 33.66
C GLU A 368 -10.02 -28.19 32.37
N ARG A 369 -9.80 -27.33 31.37
CA ARG A 369 -10.02 -27.69 29.96
C ARG A 369 -8.76 -27.31 29.23
N ASP A 370 -8.05 -28.34 28.79
CA ASP A 370 -6.98 -28.27 27.81
C ASP A 370 -7.59 -27.71 26.51
N GLU A 371 -7.13 -26.53 26.09
CA GLU A 371 -7.27 -26.09 24.70
C GLU A 371 -5.93 -26.39 24.03
N GLU A 372 -5.97 -27.37 23.12
CA GLU A 372 -4.87 -27.77 22.25
C GLU A 372 -4.43 -26.57 21.39
N ASP A 373 -3.18 -26.18 21.53
CA ASP A 373 -2.51 -25.22 20.64
C ASP A 373 -2.35 -25.88 19.25
N ASP A 374 -3.19 -25.46 18.29
CA ASP A 374 -2.94 -25.68 16.86
C ASP A 374 -1.76 -24.78 16.43
N ASP A 375 -0.55 -25.32 16.58
CA ASP A 375 0.71 -24.79 16.08
C ASP A 375 0.77 -24.89 14.53
N GLU A 376 -0.12 -24.16 13.83
CA GLU A 376 0.09 -23.87 12.41
C GLU A 376 1.17 -22.79 12.28
N GLY A 377 2.40 -23.27 12.09
CA GLY A 377 3.60 -22.48 11.88
C GLY A 377 3.38 -21.23 11.05
N SER A 378 3.45 -20.08 11.74
CA SER A 378 3.39 -18.76 11.12
C SER A 378 4.51 -18.64 10.07
N ILE A 379 4.07 -18.63 8.81
CA ILE A 379 4.84 -18.41 7.57
C ILE A 379 5.67 -17.10 7.60
N TRP A 380 5.51 -16.27 8.63
CA TRP A 380 6.12 -14.94 8.77
C TRP A 380 7.33 -14.86 9.70
N SER A 381 7.68 -15.94 10.40
CA SER A 381 8.95 -16.03 11.16
C SER A 381 10.21 -15.93 10.26
N ASN A 382 10.05 -16.03 8.94
CA ASN A 382 11.13 -15.98 7.95
C ASN A 382 11.47 -14.58 7.41
N PHE A 383 10.81 -13.50 7.87
CA PHE A 383 11.08 -12.14 7.38
C PHE A 383 11.73 -11.17 8.39
N ALA A 384 12.15 -11.66 9.56
CA ALA A 384 13.10 -10.93 10.38
C ALA A 384 14.52 -11.09 9.80
N PRO A 385 15.34 -10.02 9.68
CA PRO A 385 16.76 -10.20 9.36
C PRO A 385 17.43 -10.91 10.54
N LYS A 386 17.50 -12.25 10.48
CA LYS A 386 18.32 -13.02 11.40
C LYS A 386 19.78 -12.65 11.13
N LYS A 387 20.46 -12.13 12.16
CA LYS A 387 21.92 -12.07 12.22
C LYS A 387 22.44 -13.49 11.95
N VAL A 388 23.02 -13.70 10.77
CA VAL A 388 23.75 -14.93 10.44
C VAL A 388 25.16 -14.75 10.95
N VAL A 389 25.39 -15.16 12.19
CA VAL A 389 26.71 -15.47 12.71
C VAL A 389 26.62 -16.87 13.30
N GLU A 390 27.55 -17.72 12.85
CA GLU A 390 27.88 -19.06 13.35
C GLU A 390 26.90 -20.22 13.08
N ASN A 391 27.14 -20.95 11.99
CA ASN A 391 27.47 -22.38 12.02
C ASN A 391 27.47 -22.97 10.60
N LEU A 392 28.56 -22.77 9.87
CA LEU A 392 28.82 -23.42 8.57
C LEU A 392 30.25 -23.96 8.50
N SER A 393 30.78 -24.47 9.61
CA SER A 393 32.14 -25.02 9.70
C SER A 393 32.20 -26.54 9.91
N ASN A 394 31.13 -27.33 9.70
CA ASN A 394 31.21 -28.79 9.95
C ASN A 394 30.39 -29.74 9.04
N LYS A 395 29.99 -29.33 7.84
CA LYS A 395 29.41 -30.25 6.84
C LYS A 395 29.84 -29.90 5.43
N LEU A 396 31.08 -30.24 5.06
CA LEU A 396 31.54 -30.45 3.68
C LEU A 396 32.93 -31.15 3.65
N LEU A 397 33.16 -32.08 4.58
CA LEU A 397 34.25 -33.05 4.50
C LEU A 397 33.66 -34.46 4.69
N GLY A 398 33.84 -35.29 3.68
CA GLY A 398 33.32 -36.66 3.57
C GLY A 398 32.11 -36.70 2.62
N GLY A 399 32.14 -37.37 1.48
CA GLY A 399 33.12 -38.25 0.87
C GLY A 399 32.42 -38.96 -0.28
N GLU A 400 33.21 -39.24 -1.32
CA GLU A 400 32.91 -39.96 -2.58
C GLU A 400 32.07 -39.24 -3.66
#